data_AF-A0A8T1HFX9-F1
#
_entry.id   AF-A0A8T1HFX9-F1
#
_cell.length_a   1.000
_cell.length_b   1.000
_cell.length_c   1.000
_cell.angle_alpha   90.00
_cell.angle_beta   90.00
_cell.angle_gamma   90.00
#
_symmetry.space_group_name_H-M   'P 1'
#
loop_
_entity.id
_entity.type
_entity.pdbx_description
1 polymer ?
#
loop_
_entity_poly.entity_id
_entity_poly.type
_entity_poly.pdbx_seq_one_letter_code
_entity_poly.pdbx_strand_id
1 'polypeptide(L)'
;MDENAAFVDEIYDKVKSSPTYFEHFQGKKLVVVIDNAPTQSQTEERVTPRDDLVLLRLAPYSPMCNPIEGCFSVLKAKIKAYLSLA
;
A
#
# COMPACT_ATOMS: atom_id res chain seq x y z
N MET A 1 -6.12 -12.27 9.56
CA MET A 1 -4.94 -11.89 10.38
C MET A 1 -5.11 -10.45 10.77
N ASP A 2 -5.08 -10.13 12.06
CA ASP A 2 -5.21 -8.74 12.53
C ASP A 2 -3.99 -7.89 12.15
N GLU A 3 -2.86 -8.52 11.85
CA GLU A 3 -1.62 -7.86 11.45
C GLU A 3 -1.78 -6.95 10.22
N ASN A 4 -2.52 -7.37 9.20
CA ASN A 4 -2.70 -6.55 7.98
C ASN A 4 -3.53 -5.29 8.26
N ALA A 5 -4.56 -5.40 9.10
CA ALA A 5 -5.39 -4.26 9.48
C ALA A 5 -4.60 -3.30 10.40
N ALA A 6 -3.89 -3.85 11.39
CA ALA A 6 -3.01 -3.08 12.26
C ALA A 6 -1.92 -2.34 11.47
N PHE A 7 -1.37 -2.97 10.43
CA PHE A 7 -0.38 -2.36 9.55
C PHE A 7 -0.97 -1.20 8.73
N VAL A 8 -2.20 -1.33 8.23
CA VAL A 8 -2.90 -0.22 7.56
C VAL A 8 -3.14 0.95 8.52
N ASP A 9 -3.55 0.64 9.76
CA ASP A 9 -3.73 1.66 10.80
C ASP A 9 -2.42 2.39 11.12
N GLU A 10 -1.32 1.66 11.25
CA GLU A 10 0.01 2.22 11.51
C GLU A 10 0.50 3.10 10.33
N ILE A 11 0.32 2.65 9.09
CA ILE A 11 0.66 3.44 7.90
C ILE A 11 -0.15 4.72 7.87
N TYR A 12 -1.46 4.65 8.16
CA TYR A 12 -2.31 5.83 8.17
C TYR A 12 -1.77 6.88 9.15
N ASP A 13 -1.45 6.49 10.38
CA ASP A 13 -0.94 7.41 11.40
C ASP A 13 0.42 8.00 11.00
N LYS A 14 1.31 7.18 10.43
CA LYS A 14 2.62 7.63 9.93
C LYS A 14 2.50 8.59 8.75
N VAL A 15 1.60 8.35 7.81
CA VAL A 15 1.39 9.23 6.66
C VAL A 15 0.78 10.55 7.12
N LYS A 16 -0.24 10.52 7.98
CA LYS A 16 -0.89 11.74 8.50
C LYS A 16 0.03 12.62 9.34
N SER A 17 1.02 12.04 9.99
CA SER A 17 2.05 12.77 10.75
C SER A 17 3.24 13.21 9.89
N SER A 18 3.33 12.80 8.63
CA SER A 18 4.47 13.13 7.77
C SER A 18 4.43 14.59 7.29
N PRO A 19 5.60 15.28 7.22
CA PRO A 19 5.68 16.62 6.65
C PRO A 19 5.13 16.69 5.22
N THR A 20 5.41 15.67 4.41
CA THR A 20 4.92 15.56 3.03
C THR A 20 3.41 15.62 2.95
N TYR A 21 2.70 14.96 3.89
CA TYR A 21 1.25 15.03 3.93
C TYR A 21 0.77 16.45 4.27
N PHE A 22 1.36 17.09 5.28
CA PHE A 22 1.00 18.45 5.66
C PHE A 22 1.28 19.48 4.55
N GLU A 23 2.41 19.34 3.85
CA GLU A 23 2.84 20.30 2.83
C GLU A 23 2.09 20.15 1.50
N HIS A 24 1.69 18.93 1.14
CA HIS A 24 1.19 18.65 -0.22
C HIS A 24 -0.19 17.99 -0.28
N PHE A 25 -0.65 17.36 0.80
CA PHE A 25 -1.83 16.49 0.77
C PHE A 25 -2.85 16.80 1.88
N GLN A 26 -2.70 17.93 2.59
CA GLN A 26 -3.62 18.31 3.66
C GLN A 26 -5.07 18.38 3.16
N GLY A 27 -5.98 17.77 3.93
CA GLY A 27 -7.39 17.67 3.59
C GLY A 27 -7.73 16.67 2.47
N LYS A 28 -6.75 15.96 1.91
CA LYS A 28 -7.00 14.87 0.95
C LYS A 28 -7.28 13.56 1.70
N LYS A 29 -8.12 12.73 1.08
CA LYS A 29 -8.34 11.35 1.54
C LYS A 29 -7.10 10.50 1.28
N LEU A 30 -6.77 9.65 2.23
CA LEU A 30 -5.73 8.64 2.09
C LEU A 30 -6.36 7.41 1.45
N VAL A 31 -5.77 6.94 0.33
CA VAL A 31 -6.23 5.73 -0.35
C VAL A 31 -5.20 4.63 -0.15
N VAL A 32 -5.60 3.50 0.42
CA VAL A 32 -4.78 2.30 0.53
C VAL A 32 -5.25 1.31 -0.52
N VAL A 33 -4.35 0.93 -1.42
CA VAL A 33 -4.60 -0.07 -2.45
C VAL A 33 -4.22 -1.45 -1.90
N ILE A 34 -5.17 -2.38 -1.91
CA ILE A 34 -5.06 -3.72 -1.35
C ILE A 34 -5.16 -4.71 -2.52
N ASP A 35 -4.24 -5.69 -2.58
CA ASP A 35 -4.33 -6.72 -3.61
C ASP A 35 -5.45 -7.73 -3.29
N ASN A 36 -5.75 -8.62 -4.23
CA ASN A 36 -6.77 -9.64 -4.02
C ASN A 36 -6.25 -10.94 -3.39
N ALA A 37 -5.13 -10.91 -2.65
CA ALA A 37 -4.59 -12.11 -2.04
C ALA A 37 -5.53 -12.66 -0.94
N PRO A 38 -5.67 -13.99 -0.80
CA PRO A 38 -6.52 -14.59 0.25
C PRO A 38 -6.15 -14.15 1.66
N THR A 39 -4.86 -13.90 1.91
CA THR A 39 -4.34 -13.41 3.20
C THR A 39 -4.85 -12.02 3.57
N GLN A 40 -5.30 -11.23 2.59
CA GLN A 40 -5.83 -9.88 2.77
C GLN A 40 -7.36 -9.82 2.78
N SER A 41 -8.05 -10.97 2.66
CA SER A 41 -9.52 -11.05 2.51
C SER A 41 -10.34 -10.33 3.59
N GLN A 42 -9.81 -10.21 4.80
CA GLN A 42 -10.50 -9.61 5.95
C GLN A 42 -9.99 -8.21 6.30
N THR A 43 -9.01 -7.67 5.57
CA THR A 43 -8.36 -6.40 5.94
C THR A 43 -9.37 -5.26 6.01
N GLU A 44 -10.28 -5.16 5.04
CA GLU A 44 -11.26 -4.07 4.98
C GLU A 44 -12.26 -4.06 6.14
N GLU A 45 -12.64 -5.24 6.64
CA GLU A 45 -13.60 -5.38 7.75
C GLU A 45 -12.97 -5.07 9.11
N ARG A 46 -11.63 -5.17 9.21
CA ARG A 46 -10.90 -5.09 10.48
C ARG A 46 -10.14 -3.78 10.69
N VAL A 47 -9.93 -3.00 9.64
CA VAL A 47 -9.27 -1.68 9.73
C VAL A 47 -10.15 -0.71 10.51
N THR A 48 -9.52 0.12 11.35
CA THR A 48 -10.23 1.14 12.11
C THR A 48 -10.93 2.13 11.15
N PRO A 49 -12.26 2.33 11.26
CA PRO A 49 -12.98 3.24 10.37
C PRO A 49 -12.52 4.69 10.53
N ARG A 50 -12.26 5.38 9.41
CA ARG A 50 -11.89 6.80 9.37
C ARG A 50 -12.52 7.46 8.14
N ASP A 51 -13.10 8.65 8.29
CA ASP A 51 -13.89 9.32 7.24
C ASP A 51 -13.08 9.68 5.98
N ASP A 52 -11.78 9.84 6.16
CA ASP A 52 -10.82 10.24 5.14
C ASP A 52 -9.86 9.10 4.74
N LEU A 53 -10.13 7.86 5.15
CA LEU A 53 -9.46 6.65 4.69
C LEU A 53 -10.35 5.91 3.69
N VAL A 54 -9.78 5.58 2.53
CA VAL A 54 -10.42 4.75 1.51
C VAL A 54 -9.58 3.51 1.29
N LEU A 55 -10.21 2.34 1.45
CA LEU A 55 -9.60 1.06 1.13
C LEU A 55 -10.07 0.64 -0.26
N LEU A 56 -9.13 0.44 -1.18
CA LEU A 56 -9.39 0.05 -2.55
C LEU A 56 -8.85 -1.35 -2.82
N ARG A 57 -9.74 -2.35 -2.82
CA ARG A 57 -9.39 -3.71 -3.26
C ARG A 57 -9.30 -3.79 -4.77
N LEU A 58 -8.18 -4.31 -5.26
CA LEU A 58 -7.99 -4.62 -6.68
C LEU A 58 -8.74 -5.89 -7.07
N ALA A 59 -9.18 -5.95 -8.33
CA ALA A 59 -9.72 -7.17 -8.89
C ALA A 59 -8.64 -8.27 -9.02
N PRO A 60 -9.02 -9.56 -9.04
CA PRO A 60 -8.09 -10.65 -9.33
C PRO A 60 -7.25 -10.38 -10.59
N TYR A 61 -5.98 -10.82 -10.57
CA TYR A 61 -5.07 -10.73 -11.72
C TYR A 61 -4.90 -9.32 -12.30
N SER A 62 -4.92 -8.29 -11.45
CA SER A 62 -4.75 -6.88 -11.86
C SER A 62 -3.40 -6.26 -11.44
N PRO A 63 -2.23 -6.90 -11.73
CA PRO A 63 -0.93 -6.39 -11.28
C PRO A 63 -0.58 -5.04 -11.91
N MET A 64 -1.08 -4.75 -13.11
CA MET A 64 -0.89 -3.44 -13.76
C MET A 64 -1.56 -2.29 -12.98
N CYS A 65 -2.55 -2.60 -12.15
CA CYS A 65 -3.23 -1.64 -11.29
C CYS A 65 -2.61 -1.54 -9.89
N ASN A 66 -1.58 -2.34 -9.58
CA ASN A 66 -0.89 -2.33 -8.30
C ASN A 66 0.43 -1.53 -8.42
N PRO A 67 0.51 -0.29 -7.89
CA PRO A 67 1.69 0.56 -8.05
C PRO A 67 2.98 -0.07 -7.51
N ILE A 68 2.89 -0.94 -6.50
CA ILE A 68 4.08 -1.57 -5.90
C ILE A 68 4.80 -2.53 -6.85
N GLU A 69 4.07 -3.11 -7.81
CA GLU A 69 4.64 -4.00 -8.83
C GLU A 69 5.66 -3.26 -9.71
N GLY A 70 5.40 -1.99 -10.02
CA GLY A 70 6.33 -1.14 -10.74
C GLY A 70 7.63 -0.93 -9.96
N CYS A 71 7.52 -0.62 -8.66
CA CYS A 71 8.67 -0.46 -7.76
C CYS A 71 9.51 -1.74 -7.69
N PHE A 72 8.87 -2.90 -7.51
CA PHE A 72 9.56 -4.19 -7.45
C PHE A 72 10.17 -4.60 -8.79
N SER A 73 9.55 -4.25 -9.91
CA SER A 73 10.12 -4.48 -11.25
C SER A 73 11.45 -3.75 -11.41
N VAL A 74 11.52 -2.47 -11.02
CA VAL A 74 12.75 -1.68 -11.04
C VAL A 74 13.81 -2.26 -10.08
N LEU A 75 13.43 -2.61 -8.86
CA LEU A 75 14.34 -3.22 -7.88
C LEU A 75 14.93 -4.54 -8.42
N LYS A 76 14.07 -5.41 -8.95
CA LYS A 76 14.47 -6.70 -9.55
C LYS A 76 15.45 -6.50 -10.70
N ALA A 77 15.22 -5.52 -11.57
CA ALA A 77 16.13 -5.20 -12.66
C ALA A 77 17.52 -4.79 -12.14
N LYS A 78 17.57 -3.92 -11.11
CA LYS A 78 18.83 -3.49 -10.48
C LYS A 78 19.60 -4.64 -9.83
N ILE A 79 18.91 -5.52 -9.09
CA ILE A 79 19.53 -6.69 -8.47
C ILE A 79 20.11 -7.62 -9.54
N LYS A 80 19.37 -7.89 -10.62
CA LYS A 80 19.86 -8.72 -11.74
C LYS A 80 21.11 -8.13 -12.38
N ALA A 81 21.12 -6.82 -12.66
CA ALA A 81 22.27 -6.13 -13.24
C ALA A 81 23.50 -6.25 -12.32
N TYR A 82 23.32 -6.02 -11.02
CA TYR A 82 24.39 -6.15 -10.03
C TYR A 82 24.96 -7.58 -9.99
N LEU A 83 24.10 -8.60 -9.94
CA LEU A 83 24.52 -10.01 -9.90
C LEU A 83 25.16 -10.49 -11.20
N SER A 84 24.82 -9.89 -12.35
CA SER A 84 25.45 -10.23 -13.64
C SER A 84 26.84 -9.60 -13.83
N LEU A 85 27.23 -8.66 -12.96
CA LEU A 85 28.56 -8.07 -12.92
C LEU A 85 29.54 -8.85 -12.00
N ALA A 86 29.04 -9.90 -11.33
CA ALA A 86 29.79 -10.78 -10.43
C ALA A 86 30.27 -12.05 -11.14
#